data_AF-A0AAW8DN25-F1
#
_entry.id   AF-A0AAW8DN25-F1
#
_cell.length_a   1.000
_cell.length_b   1.000
_cell.length_c   1.000
_cell.angle_alpha   90.00
_cell.angle_beta   90.00
_cell.angle_gamma   90.00
#
_symmetry.space_group_name_H-M   'P 1'
#
loop_
_entity.id
_entity.type
_entity.pdbx_description
1 polymer ?
#
loop_
_entity_poly.entity_id
_entity_poly.type
_entity_poly.pdbx_seq_one_letter_code
_entity_poly.pdbx_strand_id
1 'polypeptide(L)'
;MPAQSGSLPGPSTTGRYTYRAKVPARSQTVAKGERAKLTHALATHRQLLSHASSAIRTLTAARNEMIAQALEDGLTLATISAVTGENIRAVRTIGLAYDDLHPSGLTRGAHVDGLRAKSEQLKAAERHRDRIVNQREALIVTALRTQACDDLELASLTGLTPEHIRRSTRGIARSA
;
A
#
# COMPACT_ATOMS: atom_id res chain seq x y z
N MET A 1 -80.89 -43.91 25.80
CA MET A 1 -80.71 -42.57 25.20
C MET A 1 -80.46 -41.59 26.35
N PRO A 2 -79.43 -40.72 26.36
CA PRO A 2 -78.24 -40.57 25.48
C PRO A 2 -76.93 -41.04 26.20
N ALA A 3 -75.82 -41.45 25.54
CA ALA A 3 -74.83 -40.70 24.72
C ALA A 3 -74.01 -39.68 25.55
N GLN A 4 -72.68 -39.51 25.48
CA GLN A 4 -71.68 -39.83 24.47
C GLN A 4 -70.24 -39.74 25.07
N SER A 5 -69.36 -40.53 24.47
CA SER A 5 -67.92 -40.34 24.20
C SER A 5 -67.39 -38.89 24.15
N GLY A 6 -66.13 -38.72 24.58
CA GLY A 6 -65.36 -37.51 24.24
C GLY A 6 -63.93 -37.51 24.78
N SER A 7 -63.01 -38.13 24.04
CA SER A 7 -61.56 -37.98 24.19
C SER A 7 -61.10 -36.75 23.39
N LEU A 8 -60.34 -35.83 24.00
CA LEU A 8 -59.44 -34.91 23.28
C LEU A 8 -58.24 -34.55 24.19
N PRO A 9 -56.99 -34.84 23.77
CA PRO A 9 -55.79 -34.34 24.42
C PRO A 9 -55.54 -32.87 24.04
N GLY A 10 -55.18 -32.06 25.04
CA GLY A 10 -54.84 -30.65 24.84
C GLY A 10 -53.63 -30.48 23.92
N PRO A 11 -53.59 -29.42 23.09
CA PRO A 11 -52.48 -29.16 22.20
C PRO A 11 -51.24 -28.81 23.01
N SER A 12 -50.22 -29.65 22.89
CA SER A 12 -48.86 -29.39 23.31
C SER A 12 -48.33 -28.18 22.54
N THR A 13 -48.15 -27.06 23.25
CA THR A 13 -47.44 -25.88 22.77
C THR A 13 -45.97 -26.26 22.59
N THR A 14 -45.69 -26.88 21.45
CA THR A 14 -44.35 -27.23 20.99
C THR A 14 -43.59 -25.93 20.77
N GLY A 15 -42.60 -25.70 21.63
CA GLY A 15 -41.61 -24.65 21.44
C GLY A 15 -41.02 -24.81 20.04
N ARG A 16 -41.34 -23.85 19.16
CA ARG A 16 -40.76 -23.74 17.83
C ARG A 16 -39.28 -23.40 18.00
N TYR A 17 -38.47 -24.44 18.13
CA TYR A 17 -37.04 -24.38 17.93
C TYR A 17 -36.81 -23.99 16.47
N THR A 18 -36.60 -22.70 16.23
CA THR A 18 -36.16 -22.20 14.93
C THR A 18 -34.72 -22.66 14.74
N TYR A 19 -34.56 -23.74 13.97
CA TYR A 19 -33.26 -24.19 13.53
C TYR A 19 -32.61 -23.03 12.76
N ARG A 20 -31.62 -22.39 13.40
CA ARG A 20 -30.77 -21.38 12.76
C ARG A 20 -30.13 -22.07 11.57
N ALA A 21 -30.66 -21.82 10.37
CA ALA A 21 -30.19 -22.43 9.14
C ALA A 21 -28.66 -22.25 9.08
N LYS A 22 -27.93 -23.36 9.25
CA LYS A 22 -26.48 -23.35 9.14
C LYS A 22 -26.18 -22.91 7.71
N VAL A 23 -25.52 -21.75 7.57
CA VAL A 23 -24.98 -21.30 6.28
C VAL A 23 -24.26 -22.48 5.64
N PRO A 24 -24.58 -22.87 4.39
CA PRO A 24 -24.08 -24.10 3.81
C PRO A 24 -22.54 -24.12 3.85
N ALA A 25 -21.96 -25.23 4.30
CA ALA A 25 -20.51 -25.36 4.52
C ALA A 25 -19.68 -24.94 3.28
N ARG A 26 -20.22 -25.17 2.07
CA ARG A 26 -19.63 -24.74 0.80
C ARG A 26 -19.49 -23.22 0.66
N SER A 27 -20.44 -22.44 1.17
CA SER A 27 -20.37 -20.98 1.21
C SER A 27 -19.30 -20.48 2.19
N GLN A 28 -19.10 -21.18 3.31
CA GLN A 28 -18.09 -20.83 4.30
C GLN A 28 -16.67 -21.15 3.79
N THR A 29 -16.48 -22.25 3.06
CA THR A 29 -15.18 -22.62 2.49
C THR A 29 -14.74 -21.64 1.39
N VAL A 30 -15.67 -21.15 0.57
CA VAL A 30 -15.36 -20.17 -0.49
C VAL A 30 -14.98 -18.82 0.14
N ALA A 31 -15.77 -18.31 1.09
CA ALA A 31 -15.46 -17.07 1.80
C ALA A 31 -14.11 -17.12 2.54
N LYS A 32 -13.77 -18.28 3.14
CA LYS A 32 -12.47 -18.49 3.79
C LYS A 32 -11.31 -18.46 2.79
N GLY A 33 -11.51 -19.04 1.61
CA GLY A 33 -10.52 -19.02 0.52
C GLY A 33 -10.27 -17.62 -0.04
N GLU A 34 -11.33 -16.83 -0.23
CA GLU A 34 -11.24 -15.44 -0.67
C GLU A 34 -10.53 -14.55 0.35
N ARG A 35 -10.88 -14.69 1.63
CA ARG A 35 -10.19 -14.01 2.73
C ARG A 35 -8.70 -14.33 2.73
N ALA A 36 -8.32 -15.62 2.63
CA ALA A 36 -6.92 -16.02 2.62
C ALA A 36 -6.14 -15.41 1.45
N LYS A 37 -6.74 -15.34 0.25
CA LYS A 37 -6.15 -14.69 -0.93
C LYS A 37 -5.92 -13.20 -0.69
N LEU A 38 -6.92 -12.50 -0.13
CA LEU A 38 -6.82 -11.07 0.19
C LEU A 38 -5.75 -10.80 1.26
N THR A 39 -5.71 -11.60 2.32
CA THR A 39 -4.69 -11.51 3.38
C THR A 39 -3.29 -11.68 2.79
N HIS A 40 -3.09 -12.70 1.94
CA HIS A 40 -1.81 -12.93 1.28
C HIS A 40 -1.42 -11.75 0.39
N ALA A 41 -2.33 -11.28 -0.47
CA ALA A 41 -2.07 -10.14 -1.35
C ALA A 41 -1.68 -8.88 -0.56
N LEU A 42 -2.40 -8.54 0.51
CA LEU A 42 -2.09 -7.37 1.35
C LEU A 42 -0.70 -7.50 2.01
N ALA A 43 -0.34 -8.69 2.49
CA ALA A 43 0.99 -8.94 3.05
C ALA A 43 2.09 -8.79 1.98
N THR A 44 1.87 -9.31 0.78
CA THR A 44 2.79 -9.14 -0.36
C THR A 44 2.98 -7.66 -0.70
N HIS A 45 1.89 -6.88 -0.76
CA HIS A 45 1.97 -5.44 -1.03
C HIS A 45 2.75 -4.68 0.05
N ARG A 46 2.63 -5.07 1.32
CA ARG A 46 3.44 -4.50 2.40
C ARG A 46 4.94 -4.75 2.17
N GLN A 47 5.31 -5.97 1.80
CA GLN A 47 6.70 -6.31 1.47
C GLN A 47 7.20 -5.53 0.25
N LEU A 48 6.40 -5.44 -0.82
CA LEU A 48 6.74 -4.67 -2.02
C LEU A 48 6.94 -3.19 -1.71
N LEU A 49 6.11 -2.58 -0.87
CA LEU A 49 6.28 -1.18 -0.45
C LEU A 49 7.56 -0.96 0.38
N SER A 50 7.91 -1.92 1.23
CA SER A 50 9.18 -1.87 1.97
C SER A 50 10.38 -1.88 1.00
N HIS A 51 10.38 -2.79 0.03
CA HIS A 51 11.42 -2.86 -1.01
C HIS A 51 11.48 -1.60 -1.86
N ALA A 52 10.34 -1.09 -2.32
CA ALA A 52 10.27 0.15 -3.10
C ALA A 52 10.80 1.35 -2.30
N SER A 53 10.47 1.44 -1.01
CA SER A 53 10.96 2.51 -0.13
C SER A 53 12.47 2.44 0.06
N SER A 54 13.02 1.23 0.24
CA SER A 54 14.47 1.02 0.32
C SER A 54 15.17 1.40 -0.99
N ALA A 55 14.63 0.97 -2.14
CA ALA A 55 15.18 1.31 -3.45
C ALA A 55 15.20 2.82 -3.70
N ILE A 56 14.12 3.53 -3.34
CA ILE A 56 14.06 4.99 -3.43
C ILE A 56 15.16 5.62 -2.57
N ARG A 57 15.33 5.19 -1.31
CA ARG A 57 16.41 5.72 -0.44
C ARG A 57 17.79 5.52 -1.05
N THR A 58 18.07 4.32 -1.57
CA THR A 58 19.35 4.02 -2.23
C THR A 58 19.57 4.88 -3.47
N LEU A 59 18.55 5.03 -4.33
CA LEU A 59 18.64 5.87 -5.53
C LEU A 59 18.82 7.35 -5.18
N THR A 60 18.14 7.84 -4.15
CA THR A 60 18.31 9.22 -3.65
C THR A 60 19.73 9.45 -3.17
N ALA A 61 20.29 8.53 -2.36
CA ALA A 61 21.67 8.65 -1.89
C ALA A 61 22.67 8.67 -3.06
N ALA A 62 22.53 7.72 -4.01
CA ALA A 62 23.40 7.66 -5.19
C ALA A 62 23.28 8.90 -6.10
N ARG A 63 22.07 9.45 -6.24
CA ARG A 63 21.85 10.70 -6.99
C ARG A 63 22.52 11.88 -6.27
N ASN A 64 22.41 11.95 -4.95
CA ASN A 64 22.97 13.03 -4.17
C ASN A 64 24.51 13.03 -4.19
N GLU A 65 25.11 11.85 -4.10
CA GLU A 65 26.56 11.67 -4.28
C GLU A 65 27.02 12.12 -5.67
N MET A 66 26.27 11.76 -6.72
CA MET A 66 26.57 12.21 -8.09
C MET A 66 26.39 13.73 -8.26
N ILE A 67 25.41 14.35 -7.58
CA ILE A 67 25.24 15.80 -7.55
C ILE A 67 26.48 16.45 -6.92
N ALA A 68 26.94 15.93 -5.78
CA ALA A 68 28.10 16.47 -5.08
C ALA A 68 29.39 16.31 -5.93
N GLN A 69 29.60 15.13 -6.50
CA GLN A 69 30.73 14.87 -7.40
C GLN A 69 30.73 15.80 -8.62
N ALA A 70 29.57 16.03 -9.23
CA ALA A 70 29.44 16.95 -10.36
C ALA A 70 29.77 18.41 -9.98
N LEU A 71 29.42 18.83 -8.76
CA LEU A 71 29.80 20.16 -8.23
C LEU A 71 31.31 20.27 -8.05
N GLU A 72 31.94 19.24 -7.48
CA GLU A 72 33.40 19.17 -7.29
C GLU A 72 34.14 19.24 -8.63
N ASP A 73 33.64 18.54 -9.65
CA ASP A 73 34.19 18.58 -11.00
C ASP A 73 33.80 19.85 -11.80
N GLY A 74 33.17 20.83 -11.14
CA GLY A 74 32.96 22.18 -11.66
C GLY A 74 31.70 22.39 -12.50
N LEU A 75 30.68 21.52 -12.40
CA LEU A 75 29.34 21.86 -12.93
C LEU A 75 28.68 22.92 -12.05
N THR A 76 27.94 23.83 -12.68
CA THR A 76 27.25 24.89 -11.94
C THR A 76 25.98 24.37 -11.27
N LEU A 77 25.62 24.99 -10.13
CA LEU A 77 24.34 24.73 -9.44
C LEU A 77 23.13 24.85 -10.39
N ALA A 78 23.16 25.84 -11.29
CA ALA A 78 22.09 26.07 -12.27
C ALA A 78 21.97 24.92 -13.27
N THR A 79 23.10 24.41 -13.78
CA THR A 79 23.10 23.25 -14.69
C THR A 79 22.54 22.02 -14.00
N ILE A 80 23.00 21.72 -12.78
CA ILE A 80 22.54 20.53 -12.04
C ILE A 80 21.05 20.66 -11.69
N SER A 81 20.60 21.84 -11.25
CA SER A 81 19.20 22.14 -10.99
C SER A 81 18.32 21.90 -12.23
N ALA A 82 18.75 22.39 -13.39
CA ALA A 82 18.02 22.19 -14.64
C ALA A 82 17.95 20.72 -15.08
N VAL A 83 19.03 19.95 -14.88
CA VAL A 83 19.09 18.53 -15.29
C VAL A 83 18.30 17.62 -14.35
N THR A 84 18.39 17.86 -13.04
CA THR A 84 17.77 17.02 -12.02
C THR A 84 16.32 17.41 -11.72
N GLY A 85 15.95 18.66 -11.99
CA GLY A 85 14.67 19.26 -11.59
C GLY A 85 14.63 19.66 -10.12
N GLU A 86 15.74 19.53 -9.39
CA GLU A 86 15.86 20.00 -8.02
C GLU A 86 16.02 21.52 -7.97
N ASN A 87 15.52 22.16 -6.91
CA ASN A 87 15.75 23.58 -6.73
C ASN A 87 17.22 23.85 -6.35
N ILE A 88 17.72 25.04 -6.69
CA ILE A 88 19.13 25.43 -6.46
C ILE A 88 19.54 25.30 -4.98
N ARG A 89 18.63 25.62 -4.05
CA ARG A 89 18.92 25.52 -2.61
C ARG A 89 19.15 24.06 -2.20
N ALA A 90 18.35 23.12 -2.69
CA ALA A 90 18.50 21.71 -2.42
C ALA A 90 19.82 21.18 -2.99
N VAL A 91 20.16 21.54 -4.24
CA VAL A 91 21.45 21.17 -4.86
C VAL A 91 22.63 21.68 -4.02
N ARG A 92 22.57 22.94 -3.55
CA ARG A 92 23.59 23.51 -2.67
C ARG A 92 23.69 22.77 -1.34
N THR A 93 22.55 22.48 -0.69
CA THR A 93 22.53 21.74 0.58
C THR A 93 23.09 20.34 0.42
N ILE A 94 22.82 19.66 -0.70
CA ILE A 94 23.41 18.36 -1.01
C ILE A 94 24.92 18.49 -1.15
N GLY A 95 25.42 19.42 -1.97
CA GLY A 95 26.86 19.61 -2.15
C GLY A 95 27.60 19.86 -0.83
N LEU A 96 27.04 20.69 0.05
CA LEU A 96 27.63 20.98 1.37
C LEU A 96 27.59 19.81 2.37
N ALA A 97 26.88 18.72 2.06
CA ALA A 97 26.80 17.56 2.93
C ALA A 97 27.89 16.50 2.62
N TYR A 98 28.68 16.71 1.57
CA TYR A 98 29.75 15.80 1.16
C TYR A 98 31.07 16.57 1.17
N ASP A 99 31.99 16.12 2.01
CA ASP A 99 33.35 16.65 2.11
C ASP A 99 34.34 15.66 1.48
N ASP A 100 35.56 16.13 1.18
CA ASP A 100 36.70 15.31 0.71
C ASP A 100 36.47 14.49 -0.57
N LEU A 101 35.59 14.96 -1.46
CA LEU A 101 35.40 14.40 -2.79
C LEU A 101 36.66 14.63 -3.63
N HIS A 102 37.15 13.56 -4.26
CA HIS A 102 38.27 13.66 -5.20
C HIS A 102 37.72 13.89 -6.61
N PRO A 103 38.45 14.61 -7.49
CA PRO A 103 38.02 14.80 -8.86
C PRO A 103 37.78 13.46 -9.57
N SER A 104 36.61 13.28 -10.18
CA SER A 104 36.26 12.00 -10.80
C SER A 104 36.92 11.77 -12.16
N GLY A 105 37.42 12.84 -12.78
CA GLY A 105 37.93 12.82 -14.15
C GLY A 105 36.86 12.67 -15.23
N LEU A 106 35.56 12.68 -14.86
CA LEU A 106 34.46 12.60 -15.83
C LEU A 106 34.30 13.91 -16.59
N THR A 107 33.88 13.79 -17.86
CA THR A 107 33.54 14.98 -18.67
C THR A 107 32.22 15.59 -18.19
N ARG A 108 32.02 16.88 -18.49
CA ARG A 108 30.76 17.57 -18.19
C ARG A 108 29.53 16.87 -18.80
N GLY A 109 29.66 16.35 -20.02
CA GLY A 109 28.59 15.61 -20.68
C GLY A 109 28.23 14.33 -19.92
N ALA A 110 29.25 13.56 -19.50
CA ALA A 110 29.05 12.34 -18.72
C ALA A 110 28.32 12.61 -17.39
N HIS A 111 28.66 13.71 -16.69
CA HIS A 111 27.95 14.14 -15.49
C HIS A 111 26.48 14.46 -15.75
N VAL A 112 26.20 15.23 -16.81
CA VAL A 112 24.83 15.60 -17.19
C VAL A 112 24.00 14.36 -17.53
N ASP A 113 24.54 13.45 -18.32
CA ASP A 113 23.85 12.23 -18.73
C ASP A 113 23.61 11.29 -17.55
N GLY A 114 24.62 11.12 -16.69
CA GLY A 114 24.52 10.35 -15.45
C GLY A 114 23.44 10.90 -14.51
N LEU A 115 23.45 12.21 -14.26
CA LEU A 115 22.47 12.89 -13.40
C LEU A 115 21.05 12.76 -13.94
N ARG A 116 20.88 12.92 -15.26
CA ARG A 116 19.59 12.74 -15.93
C ARG A 116 19.10 11.30 -15.76
N ALA A 117 19.95 10.32 -16.07
CA ALA A 117 19.60 8.91 -15.97
C ALA A 117 19.22 8.52 -14.52
N LYS A 118 20.01 8.95 -13.53
CA LYS A 118 19.72 8.64 -12.12
C LYS A 118 18.44 9.33 -11.63
N SER A 119 18.19 10.56 -12.06
CA SER A 119 16.94 11.27 -11.73
C SER A 119 15.72 10.59 -12.35
N GLU A 120 15.80 10.10 -13.59
CA GLU A 120 14.71 9.34 -14.20
C GLU A 120 14.50 7.96 -13.55
N GLN A 121 15.57 7.28 -13.13
CA GLN A 121 15.47 6.05 -12.35
C GLN A 121 14.73 6.29 -11.02
N LEU A 122 15.06 7.37 -10.31
CA LEU A 122 14.39 7.74 -9.06
C LEU A 122 12.90 8.02 -9.29
N LYS A 123 12.56 8.85 -10.28
CA LYS A 123 11.16 9.12 -10.65
C LYS A 123 10.41 7.83 -11.04
N ALA A 124 11.06 6.92 -11.74
CA ALA A 124 10.46 5.63 -12.09
C ALA A 124 10.19 4.76 -10.86
N ALA A 125 11.09 4.75 -9.88
CA ALA A 125 10.92 4.05 -8.61
C ALA A 125 9.78 4.65 -7.78
N GLU A 126 9.66 5.98 -7.73
CA GLU A 126 8.55 6.68 -7.08
C GLU A 126 7.21 6.33 -7.73
N ARG A 127 7.12 6.40 -9.06
CA ARG A 127 5.92 5.97 -9.80
C ARG A 127 5.58 4.51 -9.55
N HIS A 128 6.58 3.63 -9.44
CA HIS A 128 6.37 2.23 -9.13
C HIS A 128 5.80 2.04 -7.71
N ARG A 129 6.36 2.73 -6.71
CA ARG A 129 5.81 2.76 -5.35
C ARG A 129 4.36 3.22 -5.36
N ASP A 130 4.04 4.31 -6.06
CA ASP A 130 2.69 4.87 -6.08
C ASP A 130 1.68 3.90 -6.70
N ARG A 131 2.06 3.14 -7.74
CA ARG A 131 1.24 2.05 -8.28
C ARG A 131 0.95 0.97 -7.24
N ILE A 132 1.96 0.56 -6.46
CA ILE A 132 1.79 -0.44 -5.39
C ILE A 132 0.86 0.10 -4.30
N VAL A 133 0.97 1.39 -3.94
CA VAL A 133 0.07 2.05 -2.98
C VAL A 133 -1.38 1.99 -3.48
N ASN A 134 -1.63 2.41 -4.73
CA ASN A 134 -2.96 2.43 -5.33
C ASN A 134 -3.57 1.01 -5.40
N GLN A 135 -2.76 0.00 -5.76
CA GLN A 135 -3.20 -1.39 -5.78
C GLN A 135 -3.55 -1.90 -4.38
N ARG A 136 -2.75 -1.56 -3.37
CA ARG A 136 -3.05 -1.89 -1.97
C ARG A 136 -4.35 -1.23 -1.49
N GLU A 137 -4.59 0.02 -1.85
CA GLU A 137 -5.83 0.73 -1.52
C GLU A 137 -7.05 0.05 -2.15
N ALA A 138 -6.96 -0.38 -3.42
CA ALA A 138 -8.02 -1.14 -4.06
C ALA A 138 -8.31 -2.47 -3.32
N LEU A 139 -7.27 -3.19 -2.88
CA LEU A 139 -7.42 -4.42 -2.08
C LEU A 139 -8.08 -4.15 -0.71
N ILE A 140 -7.73 -3.06 -0.03
CA ILE A 140 -8.37 -2.65 1.23
C ILE A 140 -9.88 -2.41 1.00
N VAL A 141 -10.21 -1.67 -0.06
CA VAL A 141 -11.61 -1.39 -0.43
C VAL A 141 -12.38 -2.67 -0.72
N THR A 142 -11.80 -3.61 -1.47
CA THR A 142 -12.41 -4.92 -1.73
C THR A 142 -12.64 -5.68 -0.42
N ALA A 143 -11.63 -5.77 0.45
CA ALA A 143 -11.73 -6.49 1.72
C ALA A 143 -12.83 -5.95 2.63
N LEU A 144 -13.03 -4.63 2.66
CA LEU A 144 -14.11 -3.98 3.42
C LEU A 144 -15.48 -4.25 2.80
N ARG A 145 -15.60 -4.14 1.46
CA ARG A 145 -16.87 -4.40 0.75
C ARG A 145 -17.34 -5.84 0.92
N THR A 146 -16.41 -6.79 0.92
CA THR A 146 -16.73 -8.22 1.10
C THR A 146 -16.81 -8.63 2.57
N GLN A 147 -16.64 -7.69 3.52
CA GLN A 147 -16.55 -7.97 4.96
C GLN A 147 -15.54 -9.08 5.30
N ALA A 148 -14.50 -9.23 4.48
CA ALA A 148 -13.54 -10.32 4.61
C ALA A 148 -12.58 -10.08 5.79
N CYS A 149 -12.29 -8.80 6.07
CA CYS A 149 -11.45 -8.35 7.17
C CYS A 149 -12.07 -7.14 7.87
N ASP A 150 -11.85 -7.03 9.18
CA ASP A 150 -12.18 -5.82 9.94
C ASP A 150 -11.05 -4.76 9.86
N ASP A 151 -11.32 -3.56 10.38
CA ASP A 151 -10.35 -2.45 10.39
C ASP A 151 -9.02 -2.80 11.10
N LEU A 152 -9.06 -3.62 12.15
CA LEU A 152 -7.89 -3.96 12.96
C LEU A 152 -7.03 -5.02 12.26
N GLU A 153 -7.66 -6.02 11.66
CA GLU A 153 -7.04 -7.02 10.80
C GLU A 153 -6.36 -6.32 9.62
N LEU A 154 -7.06 -5.41 8.94
CA LEU A 154 -6.47 -4.62 7.85
C LEU A 154 -5.30 -3.76 8.32
N ALA A 155 -5.39 -3.14 9.50
CA ALA A 155 -4.29 -2.37 10.08
C ALA A 155 -3.04 -3.25 10.29
N SER A 156 -3.23 -4.46 10.85
CA SER A 156 -2.13 -5.40 11.08
C SER A 156 -1.45 -5.84 9.77
N LEU A 157 -2.24 -6.12 8.72
CA LEU A 157 -1.76 -6.62 7.44
C LEU A 157 -1.08 -5.54 6.60
N THR A 158 -1.64 -4.33 6.60
CA THR A 158 -1.16 -3.24 5.74
C THR A 158 -0.11 -2.36 6.41
N GLY A 159 0.00 -2.42 7.74
CA GLY A 159 0.85 -1.52 8.55
C GLY A 159 0.30 -0.10 8.64
N LEU A 160 -0.95 0.13 8.22
CA LEU A 160 -1.65 1.40 8.33
C LEU A 160 -2.38 1.49 9.67
N THR A 161 -2.60 2.70 10.17
CA THR A 161 -3.45 2.88 11.35
C THR A 161 -4.93 2.64 10.98
N PRO A 162 -5.75 2.14 11.92
CA PRO A 162 -7.20 1.99 11.69
C PRO A 162 -7.86 3.31 11.24
N GLU A 163 -7.43 4.44 11.81
CA GLU A 163 -7.92 5.76 11.42
C GLU A 163 -7.56 6.14 9.97
N HIS A 164 -6.37 5.74 9.50
CA HIS A 164 -6.00 5.93 8.10
C HIS A 164 -6.90 5.09 7.18
N ILE A 165 -7.14 3.82 7.53
CA ILE A 165 -8.03 2.93 6.77
C ILE A 165 -9.44 3.54 6.68
N ARG A 166 -10.01 3.99 7.81
CA ARG A 166 -11.32 4.64 7.85
C ARG A 166 -11.37 5.93 7.03
N ARG A 167 -10.30 6.73 7.04
CA ARG A 167 -10.24 7.97 6.26
C ARG A 167 -10.19 7.67 4.77
N SER A 168 -9.33 6.75 4.34
CA SER A 168 -9.17 6.35 2.94
C SER A 168 -10.41 5.65 2.38
N THR A 169 -11.29 5.14 3.25
CA THR A 169 -12.51 4.41 2.87
C THR A 169 -13.79 5.18 3.15
N ARG A 170 -13.68 6.40 3.70
CA ARG A 170 -14.80 7.27 4.02
C ARG A 170 -15.56 7.62 2.75
N GLY A 171 -16.81 7.15 2.64
CA GLY A 171 -17.67 7.31 1.46
C GLY A 171 -17.89 6.04 0.63
N ILE A 172 -17.06 5.01 0.81
CA ILE A 172 -17.20 3.73 0.09
C ILE A 172 -18.19 2.80 0.81
N ALA A 173 -18.29 2.91 2.13
CA ALA A 173 -19.21 2.12 2.96
C ALA A 173 -20.67 2.65 3.00
N ARG A 174 -20.98 3.77 2.31
CA ARG A 174 -22.32 4.39 2.30
C ARG A 174 -23.19 4.02 1.09
N SER A 175 -22.76 3.08 0.25
CA SER A 175 -23.59 2.54 -0.83
C SER A 175 -24.09 1.14 -0.45
N ALA A 176 -25.15 1.11 0.35
CA ALA A 176 -26.05 -0.02 0.52
C ALA A 176 -27.47 0.53 0.68
#